data_AF-A0A847Z7Q9-F1
#
_entry.id   AF-A0A847Z7Q9-F1
#
_cell.length_a   1.000
_cell.length_b   1.000
_cell.length_c   1.000
_cell.angle_alpha   90.00
_cell.angle_beta   90.00
_cell.angle_gamma   90.00
#
_symmetry.space_group_name_H-M   'P 1'
#
loop_
_entity.id
_entity.type
_entity.pdbx_description
1 polymer ?
#
loop_
_entity_poly.entity_id
_entity_poly.type
_entity_poly.pdbx_seq_one_letter_code
_entity_poly.pdbx_strand_id
1 'polypeptide(L)' 'NMLNNIVYCAQGSDVVLTMADGKVLYEDGEYYSIDIEKAIYNANVSVKCVLSKL' A
#
# COMPACT_ATOMS: atom_id res chain seq x y z
N ASN A 1 -8.37 -0.83 26.46
CA ASN A 1 -9.47 -0.88 25.47
C ASN A 1 -8.84 -1.15 24.11
N MET A 2 -9.05 -2.34 23.52
CA MET A 2 -8.35 -2.75 22.29
C MET A 2 -8.77 -1.93 21.06
N LEU A 3 -9.98 -1.37 21.05
CA LEU A 3 -10.45 -0.49 19.97
C LEU A 3 -9.59 0.77 19.83
N ASN A 4 -9.09 1.29 20.95
CA ASN A 4 -8.22 2.47 20.94
C ASN A 4 -6.92 2.18 20.19
N ASN A 5 -6.38 0.97 20.29
CA ASN A 5 -5.14 0.61 19.60
C ASN A 5 -5.35 0.59 18.07
N ILE A 6 -6.52 0.13 17.60
CA ILE A 6 -6.85 0.12 16.17
C ILE A 6 -6.90 1.56 15.62
N VAL A 7 -7.46 2.52 16.38
CA VAL A 7 -7.64 3.90 15.90
C VAL A 7 -6.36 4.74 16.05
N TYR A 8 -5.65 4.58 17.16
CA TYR A 8 -4.57 5.50 17.55
C TYR A 8 -3.17 4.93 17.43
N CYS A 9 -3.01 3.61 17.27
CA CYS A 9 -1.69 2.97 17.22
C CYS A 9 -1.45 2.16 15.94
N ALA A 10 -2.50 1.74 15.24
CA ALA A 10 -2.35 0.91 14.05
C ALA A 10 -1.66 1.67 12.91
N GLN A 11 -0.79 0.95 12.21
CA GLN A 11 -0.07 1.38 11.01
C GLN A 11 -0.45 0.48 9.83
N GLY A 12 -0.23 0.97 8.60
CA GLY A 12 -0.45 0.16 7.40
C GLY A 12 0.36 -1.15 7.39
N SER A 13 1.52 -1.19 8.07
CA SER A 13 2.35 -2.38 8.24
C SER A 13 1.78 -3.42 9.20
N ASP A 14 0.80 -3.06 10.03
CA ASP A 14 0.15 -4.01 10.96
C ASP A 14 -0.91 -4.87 10.26
N VAL A 15 -1.24 -4.55 9.00
CA VAL A 15 -2.20 -5.30 8.19
C VAL A 15 -1.52 -6.56 7.66
N VAL A 16 -2.14 -7.73 7.87
CA VAL A 16 -1.65 -9.03 7.38
C VAL A 16 -2.49 -9.59 6.22
N LEU A 17 -3.70 -9.06 5.99
CA LEU A 17 -4.62 -9.51 4.94
C LEU A 17 -5.47 -8.36 4.44
N THR A 18 -5.60 -8.23 3.12
CA THR A 18 -6.60 -7.39 2.45
C THR A 18 -7.34 -8.23 1.40
N MET A 19 -8.67 -8.26 1.47
CA MET A 19 -9.53 -9.02 0.56
C MET A 19 -10.70 -8.14 0.09
N ALA A 20 -11.05 -8.25 -1.18
CA ALA A 20 -12.23 -7.63 -1.77
C ALA A 20 -12.95 -8.62 -2.67
N ASP A 21 -14.29 -8.69 -2.58
CA ASP A 21 -15.14 -9.60 -3.38
C ASP A 21 -14.66 -11.07 -3.35
N GLY A 22 -14.20 -11.54 -2.18
CA GLY A 22 -13.68 -12.90 -2.00
C GLY A 22 -12.29 -13.15 -2.61
N LYS A 23 -11.65 -12.13 -3.19
CA LYS A 23 -10.29 -12.21 -3.76
C LYS A 23 -9.27 -11.58 -2.82
N VAL A 24 -8.23 -12.34 -2.48
CA VAL A 24 -7.07 -11.84 -1.74
C VAL A 24 -6.30 -10.85 -2.61
N LEU A 25 -6.09 -9.64 -2.09
CA LEU A 25 -5.33 -8.57 -2.75
C LEU A 25 -3.92 -8.42 -2.15
N TYR A 26 -3.80 -8.66 -0.84
CA TYR A 26 -2.55 -8.65 -0.08
C TYR A 26 -2.61 -9.68 1.05
N GLU A 27 -1.54 -10.44 1.26
CA GLU A 27 -1.38 -11.38 2.39
C GLU A 27 0.11 -11.46 2.79
N ASP A 28 0.42 -11.28 4.07
CA ASP A 28 1.76 -11.47 4.66
C ASP A 28 2.94 -10.83 3.88
N GLY A 29 2.72 -9.62 3.33
CA GLY A 29 3.75 -8.89 2.58
C GLY A 29 3.66 -9.04 1.06
N GLU A 30 2.91 -10.03 0.57
CA GLU A 30 2.75 -10.34 -0.84
C GLU A 30 1.54 -9.60 -1.44
N TYR A 31 1.72 -9.02 -2.63
CA TYR A 31 0.68 -8.30 -3.35
C TYR A 31 0.22 -9.11 -4.57
N TYR A 32 -1.05 -9.51 -4.60
CA TYR A 32 -1.60 -10.39 -5.64
C TYR A 32 -2.27 -9.64 -6.80
N SER A 33 -2.53 -8.35 -6.64
CA SER A 33 -3.18 -7.51 -7.64
C SER A 33 -2.38 -6.29 -8.06
N ILE A 34 -1.26 -6.02 -7.39
CA ILE A 34 -0.42 -4.84 -7.64
C ILE A 34 0.99 -5.31 -8.01
N ASP A 35 1.47 -4.89 -9.17
CA ASP A 35 2.89 -4.95 -9.52
C ASP A 35 3.61 -3.80 -8.82
N ILE A 36 4.28 -4.12 -7.70
CA ILE A 36 4.92 -3.14 -6.83
C ILE A 36 6.10 -2.45 -7.52
N GLU A 37 6.90 -3.19 -8.30
CA GLU A 37 8.04 -2.62 -9.01
C GLU A 37 7.58 -1.58 -10.04
N LYS A 38 6.56 -1.93 -10.83
CA LYS A 38 5.97 -1.01 -11.80
C LYS A 38 5.31 0.19 -11.14
N ALA A 39 4.63 0.01 -10.00
CA ALA A 39 4.03 1.10 -9.25
C ALA A 39 5.10 2.10 -8.77
N ILE A 40 6.19 1.60 -8.19
CA ILE A 40 7.33 2.42 -7.74
C ILE A 40 8.00 3.13 -8.91
N TYR A 41 8.21 2.44 -10.04
CA TYR A 41 8.78 3.04 -11.24
C TYR A 41 7.92 4.22 -11.74
N ASN A 42 6.62 4.01 -11.89
CA ASN A 42 5.69 5.03 -12.38
C ASN A 42 5.61 6.25 -11.44
N ALA A 43 5.61 6.01 -10.12
CA ALA A 43 5.64 7.07 -9.13
C ALA A 43 6.91 7.92 -9.27
N ASN A 44 8.08 7.29 -9.38
CA ASN A 44 9.35 7.98 -9.56
C ASN A 44 9.42 8.78 -10.86
N VAL A 45 8.92 8.22 -11.98
CA VAL A 45 8.83 8.94 -13.26
C VAL A 45 7.94 10.18 -13.12
N SER A 46 6.80 10.03 -12.44
CA SER A 46 5.86 11.14 -12.20
C SER A 46 6.50 12.24 -11.35
N VAL A 47 7.21 11.88 -10.28
CA VAL A 47 7.97 12.83 -9.44
C VAL A 47 9.00 13.60 -10.27
N LYS A 48 9.79 12.92 -11.10
CA LYS A 48 10.77 13.57 -11.98
C LYS A 48 10.13 14.57 -12.95
N CYS A 49 9.00 14.20 -13.54
CA CYS A 49 8.25 15.08 -14.44
C CYS A 49 7.77 16.35 -13.73
N VAL A 50 7.24 16.23 -12.50
CA VAL A 50 6.80 17.39 -11.72
C VAL A 50 7.99 18.27 -11.33
N LEU A 51 9.09 17.68 -10.86
CA LEU A 51 10.29 18.42 -10.46
C LEU A 51 10.95 19.15 -11.64
N SER A 52 10.90 18.60 -12.87
CA SER A 52 11.46 19.27 -14.06
C SER A 52 10.68 20.53 -14.50
N LYS A 53 9.50 20.76 -13.93
CA LYS A 53 8.63 21.91 -14.24
C LYS A 53 8.71 23.02 -13.19
N LEU A 54 9.46 22.79 -12.10
CA LEU A 54 9.80 23.78 -11.07
C LEU A 54 11.09 24.50 -11.46
#